data_AF-A0A7Y9X7F2-F1
#
_entry.id   AF-A0A7Y9X7F2-F1
#
_cell.length_a   1.000
_cell.length_b   1.000
_cell.length_c   1.000
_cell.angle_alpha   90.00
_cell.angle_beta   90.00
_cell.angle_gamma   90.00
#
_symmetry.space_group_name_H-M   'P 1'
#
loop_
_entity.id
_entity.type
_entity.pdbx_description
1 polymer ?
#
loop_
_entity_poly.entity_id
_entity_poly.type
_entity_poly.pdbx_seq_one_letter_code
_entity_poly.pdbx_strand_id
1 'polypeptide(L)' 'MAGDRERAIVDYRAAAARTSSLPEQRYLTMRAARLAAEPGDVLAPVRPARRR' A
#
# COMPACT_ATOMS: atom_id res chain seq x y z
N MET A 1 3.39 -12.58 0.43
CA MET A 1 3.15 -12.80 1.87
C MET A 1 2.23 -11.69 2.37
N ALA A 2 0.97 -11.99 2.71
CA ALA A 2 0.00 -10.97 3.13
C ALA A 2 0.41 -10.23 4.43
N GLY A 3 1.14 -10.90 5.32
CA GLY A 3 1.59 -10.33 6.61
C GLY A 3 2.56 -9.15 6.49
N ASP A 4 3.47 -9.17 5.52
CA ASP A 4 4.41 -8.04 5.31
C ASP A 4 3.68 -6.77 4.89
N ARG A 5 2.61 -6.95 4.12
CA ARG A 5 1.80 -5.87 3.61
C ARG A 5 0.94 -5.26 4.72
N GLU A 6 0.27 -6.09 5.52
CA GLU A 6 -0.50 -5.61 6.66
C GLU A 6 0.38 -4.85 7.66
N ARG A 7 1.59 -5.37 7.92
CA ARG A 7 2.59 -4.70 8.76
C ARG A 7 2.97 -3.33 8.20
N ALA A 8 3.25 -3.23 6.91
CA ALA A 8 3.58 -1.96 6.27
C ALA A 8 2.41 -0.94 6.33
N ILE A 9 1.15 -1.38 6.23
CA ILE A 9 -0.01 -0.49 6.40
C ILE A 9 -0.04 0.11 7.82
N VAL A 10 0.18 -0.73 8.84
CA VAL A 10 0.23 -0.28 10.24
C VAL A 10 1.39 0.69 10.46
N ASP A 11 2.56 0.39 9.92
CA ASP A 11 3.75 1.24 10.06
C ASP A 11 3.55 2.63 9.44
N TYR A 12 2.99 2.70 8.22
CA TYR A 12 2.68 3.99 7.58
C TYR A 12 1.66 4.81 8.38
N ARG A 13 0.63 4.17 8.94
CA ARG A 13 -0.36 4.85 9.79
C ARG A 13 0.26 5.36 11.10
N ALA A 14 1.13 4.56 11.73
CA ALA A 14 1.84 4.96 12.93
C ALA A 14 2.81 6.12 12.67
N ALA A 15 3.51 6.09 11.54
CA ALA A 15 4.39 7.18 11.13
C ALA A 15 3.59 8.48 10.87
N ALA A 16 2.44 8.40 10.19
CA ALA A 16 1.56 9.54 9.97
C ALA A 16 1.14 10.18 11.32
N ALA A 17 0.77 9.36 12.31
CA ALA A 17 0.35 9.87 13.62
C ALA A 17 1.47 10.58 14.41
N ARG A 18 2.75 10.26 14.13
CA ARG A 18 3.91 10.83 14.84
C ARG A 18 4.50 12.07 14.17
N THR A 19 4.26 12.25 12.88
CA THR A 19 4.80 13.37 12.11
C THR A 19 4.02 14.65 12.38
N SER A 20 4.70 15.77 12.60
CA SER A 20 4.09 17.11 12.77
C SER A 20 3.88 17.84 11.44
N SER A 21 4.54 17.38 10.37
CA SER A 21 4.42 17.94 9.02
C SER A 21 3.14 17.46 8.34
N LEU A 22 2.21 18.37 8.10
CA LEU A 22 0.95 18.09 7.39
C LEU A 22 1.14 17.45 5.99
N PRO A 23 2.06 17.90 5.12
CA PRO A 23 2.24 17.25 3.81
C PRO A 23 2.75 15.81 3.94
N GLU A 24 3.63 15.55 4.90
CA GLU A 24 4.15 14.21 5.15
C GLU A 24 3.07 13.29 5.76
N GLN A 25 2.25 13.80 6.68
CA GLN A 25 1.10 13.08 7.21
C GLN A 25 0.14 12.62 6.11
N ARG A 26 -0.16 13.53 5.16
CA ARG A 26 -1.01 13.23 3.99
C ARG A 26 -0.38 12.17 3.10
N TYR A 27 0.92 12.29 2.83
CA TYR A 27 1.65 11.32 2.04
C TYR A 27 1.58 9.91 2.65
N LEU A 28 1.91 9.78 3.93
CA LEU A 28 1.94 8.50 4.64
C LEU A 28 0.55 7.85 4.71
N THR A 29 -0.48 8.66 4.98
CA THR A 29 -1.88 8.20 5.00
C THR A 29 -2.32 7.70 3.63
N MET A 30 -2.01 8.45 2.57
CA MET A 30 -2.36 8.07 1.19
C MET A 30 -1.61 6.80 0.75
N ARG A 31 -0.34 6.66 1.15
CA ARG A 31 0.46 5.46 0.88
C ARG A 31 -0.10 4.22 1.58
N ALA A 32 -0.50 4.35 2.85
CA ALA A 32 -1.17 3.28 3.58
C ALA A 32 -2.51 2.87 2.90
N ALA A 33 -3.30 3.84 2.44
CA ALA A 33 -4.57 3.58 1.77
C ALA A 33 -4.37 2.84 0.44
N ARG A 34 -3.40 3.27 -0.38
CA ARG A 34 -3.04 2.56 -1.62
C ARG A 34 -2.57 1.15 -1.32
N LEU A 35 -1.72 0.99 -0.32
CA LEU A 35 -1.26 -0.31 0.11
C LEU A 35 -2.37 -1.13 0.74
N ALA A 36 -3.51 -0.60 1.18
CA ALA A 36 -4.67 -1.38 1.60
C ALA A 36 -5.58 -1.76 0.42
N ALA A 37 -5.61 -0.94 -0.62
CA ALA A 37 -6.46 -1.12 -1.80
C ALA A 37 -5.91 -2.10 -2.85
N GLU A 38 -4.59 -2.34 -2.88
CA GLU A 38 -4.02 -3.35 -3.78
C GLU A 38 -4.65 -4.73 -3.45
N PRO A 39 -5.13 -5.53 -4.40
CA PRO A 39 -5.46 -6.92 -4.09
C PRO A 39 -4.14 -7.64 -3.82
N GLY A 40 -4.00 -8.26 -2.66
CA GLY A 40 -2.72 -8.80 -2.20
C GLY A 40 -2.39 -10.07 -2.97
N ASP A 41 -1.78 -9.92 -4.13
CA ASP A 41 -1.12 -10.98 -4.93
C ASP A 41 -1.81 -12.36 -4.86
N VAL A 42 -3.14 -12.38 -4.85
CA VAL A 42 -3.93 -13.62 -4.88
C VAL A 42 -4.16 -14.09 -6.31
N LEU A 43 -4.00 -13.21 -7.29
CA LEU A 43 -4.06 -13.51 -8.71
C LEU A 43 -3.28 -12.41 -9.43
N ALA A 44 -2.01 -12.60 -9.74
CA ALA A 44 -1.44 -11.90 -10.88
C ALA A 44 -2.25 -12.37 -12.11
N PRO A 45 -3.09 -11.55 -12.76
CA PRO A 45 -3.75 -11.98 -13.97
C PRO A 45 -2.66 -12.26 -14.99
N VAL A 46 -2.57 -13.51 -15.43
CA VAL A 46 -1.72 -13.93 -16.55
C VAL A 46 -2.06 -13.00 -17.70
N ARG A 47 -1.20 -12.03 -18.01
CA ARG A 47 -1.41 -11.10 -19.12
C ARG A 47 -1.55 -11.97 -20.37
N PRO A 48 -2.70 -12.01 -21.07
CA PRO A 48 -2.77 -12.78 -22.30
C PRO A 48 -1.79 -12.15 -23.28
N ALA A 49 -0.89 -12.98 -23.80
CA ALA A 49 0.06 -12.59 -24.82
C ALA A 49 -0.72 -11.92 -25.95
N ARG A 50 -0.41 -10.66 -26.25
CA ARG A 50 -0.94 -9.99 -27.43
C ARG A 50 -0.50 -10.82 -28.63
N ARG A 51 -1.43 -11.60 -29.21
CA ARG A 51 -1.23 -12.20 -30.52
C ARG A 51 -1.16 -11.05 -31.53
N ARG A 52 -0.07 -11.09 -32.32
CA ARG A 52 0.19 -10.24 -33.47
C ARG A 52 -0.88 -10.41 -34.54
#